data_AF-A0A520R6D7-F1
#
_entry.id   AF-A0A520R6D7-F1
#
_cell.length_a   1.000
_cell.length_b   1.000
_cell.length_c   1.000
_cell.angle_alpha   90.00
_cell.angle_beta   90.00
_cell.angle_gamma   90.00
#
_symmetry.space_group_name_H-M   'P 1'
#
loop_
_entity.id
_entity.type
_entity.pdbx_description
1 polymer ?
#
loop_
_entity_poly.entity_id
_entity_poly.type
_entity_poly.pdbx_seq_one_letter_code
_entity_poly.pdbx_strand_id
1 'polypeptide(L)'
;MRFSSLFFTALALALSMPGCAGQECDFNSQCGERFYCSFGRCEQDCRMDLDCDPGEGCSAIGQCVAGLDSGPPPLDSGLPTDGSPPPPTDTGVVDPPRDSGVDTGVDPPRDSGVDTGVRDTGVPTGSGRYLDRCSGGGDCASGLCVDDVGGTRMCSISCVAHRDCASEHVCVSGVCMHDDTGASCSTASPAACALGLCIGNSSTGTGHCTRDCATAADCPAGFACADAGAARVCVDIEHGCSGASQCETGLCLSAQGCTAECRTAADCPRRFGFLPQYTCERAFGSTNPICVPPSDVLGPDPIGASCPAVGSNTCRSGACDTAAPTGPNCTQSCTQEGGCGAGTGCFPSLEDTNGDGAPDTIYLLCSRSGSGALGSPCSTGRQCDSGLCDTAGFCTRLCTDDALCPTGMRCERVAGFTESFCRR
;
A
#
# COMPACT_ATOMS: atom_id res chain seq x y z
N MET A 1 -21.68 -19.70 -17.00
CA MET A 1 -20.82 -20.88 -17.25
C MET A 1 -21.57 -22.11 -16.78
N ARG A 2 -21.62 -23.20 -17.55
CA ARG A 2 -22.27 -24.45 -17.12
C ARG A 2 -21.21 -25.38 -16.54
N PHE A 3 -21.04 -25.36 -15.22
CA PHE A 3 -20.28 -26.41 -14.53
C PHE A 3 -21.15 -27.67 -14.44
N SER A 4 -20.68 -28.77 -15.02
CA SER A 4 -21.31 -30.08 -14.86
C SER A 4 -21.02 -30.62 -13.47
N SER A 5 -22.01 -30.51 -12.58
CA SER A 5 -22.01 -31.11 -11.24
C SER A 5 -22.05 -32.64 -11.30
N LEU A 6 -21.02 -33.27 -10.73
CA LEU A 6 -21.09 -34.64 -10.22
C LEU A 6 -21.61 -34.56 -8.78
N PHE A 7 -22.88 -34.95 -8.61
CA PHE A 7 -23.61 -35.02 -7.34
C PHE A 7 -23.03 -36.11 -6.42
N PHE A 8 -22.51 -35.71 -5.25
CA PHE A 8 -22.44 -36.56 -4.06
C PHE A 8 -23.38 -35.96 -2.99
N THR A 9 -24.57 -36.53 -2.87
CA THR A 9 -25.60 -36.09 -1.92
C THR A 9 -25.30 -36.68 -0.54
N ALA A 10 -24.67 -35.90 0.34
CA ALA A 10 -24.64 -36.18 1.78
C ALA A 10 -25.60 -35.20 2.48
N LEU A 11 -26.78 -35.70 2.86
CA LEU A 11 -27.82 -34.97 3.55
C LEU A 11 -27.43 -34.81 5.03
N ALA A 12 -26.87 -33.66 5.40
CA ALA A 12 -26.71 -33.25 6.79
C ALA A 12 -27.76 -32.19 7.13
N LEU A 13 -28.74 -32.56 7.96
CA LEU A 13 -29.66 -31.61 8.59
C LEU A 13 -28.88 -30.79 9.63
N ALA A 14 -28.53 -29.55 9.30
CA ALA A 14 -28.07 -28.57 10.28
C ALA A 14 -29.27 -27.71 10.74
N LEU A 15 -29.59 -27.81 12.03
CA LEU A 15 -30.53 -26.94 12.72
C LEU A 15 -29.92 -25.53 12.81
N SER A 16 -30.46 -24.59 12.04
CA SER A 16 -30.12 -23.16 12.15
C SER A 16 -30.74 -22.58 13.43
N MET A 17 -29.92 -22.30 14.44
CA MET A 17 -30.30 -21.37 15.51
C MET A 17 -30.17 -19.94 14.98
N PRO A 18 -31.12 -19.03 15.26
CA PRO A 18 -30.95 -17.61 14.97
C PRO A 18 -29.85 -17.07 15.87
N GLY A 19 -28.63 -16.95 15.34
CA GLY A 19 -27.59 -16.16 15.97
C GLY A 19 -28.03 -14.71 15.96
N CYS A 20 -28.29 -14.12 17.12
CA CYS A 20 -28.35 -12.67 17.27
C CYS A 20 -27.07 -12.12 16.64
N ALA A 21 -27.18 -11.20 15.68
CA ALA A 21 -26.02 -10.46 15.19
C ALA A 21 -25.33 -9.85 16.42
N GLY A 22 -24.17 -10.41 16.78
CA GLY A 22 -23.49 -10.10 18.03
C GLY A 22 -23.18 -8.61 18.06
N GLN A 23 -23.51 -7.98 19.18
CA GLN A 23 -23.05 -6.64 19.48
C GLN A 23 -21.51 -6.67 19.51
N GLU A 24 -20.87 -5.88 18.66
CA GLU A 24 -19.41 -5.82 18.53
C GLU A 24 -18.78 -5.11 19.74
N CYS A 25 -19.49 -4.11 20.28
CA CYS A 25 -19.06 -3.34 21.43
C CYS A 25 -20.24 -2.90 22.30
N ASP A 26 -19.98 -2.71 23.59
CA ASP A 26 -20.79 -1.97 24.55
C ASP A 26 -20.12 -0.64 24.94
N PHE A 27 -18.79 -0.56 24.80
CA PHE A 27 -17.96 0.55 25.22
C PHE A 27 -16.91 0.90 24.17
N ASN A 28 -16.53 2.18 24.07
CA ASN A 28 -15.52 2.66 23.13
C ASN A 28 -14.17 1.93 23.27
N SER A 29 -13.81 1.49 24.48
CA SER A 29 -12.56 0.77 24.75
C SER A 29 -12.49 -0.62 24.09
N GLN A 30 -13.59 -1.15 23.56
CA GLN A 30 -13.62 -2.42 22.82
C GLN A 30 -13.31 -2.26 21.33
N CYS A 31 -13.31 -1.03 20.82
CA CYS A 31 -13.19 -0.74 19.39
C CYS A 31 -11.77 -0.50 18.88
N GLY A 32 -10.77 -0.60 19.74
CA GLY A 32 -9.39 -0.27 19.40
C GLY A 32 -9.13 1.24 19.43
N GLU A 33 -7.93 1.66 19.05
CA GLU A 33 -7.57 3.07 19.03
C GLU A 33 -8.29 3.82 17.91
N ARG A 34 -8.84 5.01 18.21
CA ARG A 34 -9.55 5.90 17.28
C ARG A 34 -10.88 5.37 16.72
N PHE A 35 -11.52 4.42 17.39
CA PHE A 35 -12.91 4.05 17.11
C PHE A 35 -13.76 4.24 18.38
N TYR A 36 -15.05 4.48 18.21
CA TYR A 36 -16.01 4.60 19.30
C TYR A 36 -17.19 3.65 19.10
N CYS A 37 -17.85 3.28 20.19
CA CYS A 37 -18.97 2.36 20.16
C CYS A 37 -20.28 3.12 19.92
N SER A 38 -20.94 2.80 18.82
CA SER A 38 -22.18 3.41 18.36
C SER A 38 -23.18 2.31 18.06
N PHE A 39 -24.30 2.27 18.79
CA PHE A 39 -25.37 1.27 18.62
C PHE A 39 -24.87 -0.19 18.56
N GLY A 40 -23.81 -0.51 19.30
CA GLY A 40 -23.26 -1.84 19.34
C GLY A 40 -22.24 -2.18 18.25
N ARG A 41 -21.76 -1.18 17.50
CA ARG A 41 -20.75 -1.32 16.45
C ARG A 41 -19.62 -0.33 16.65
N CYS A 42 -18.43 -0.73 16.25
CA CYS A 42 -17.26 0.15 16.28
C CYS A 42 -17.28 1.05 15.04
N GLU A 43 -17.46 2.36 15.26
CA GLU A 43 -17.53 3.39 14.23
C GLU A 43 -16.35 4.37 14.39
N GLN A 44 -16.01 5.07 13.31
CA GLN A 44 -15.03 6.14 13.28
C GLN A 44 -15.58 7.24 12.36
N ASP A 45 -15.79 8.43 12.91
CA ASP A 45 -16.21 9.61 12.14
C ASP A 45 -15.00 10.31 11.52
N CYS A 46 -13.86 10.31 12.23
CA CYS A 46 -12.68 11.05 11.84
C CYS A 46 -11.39 10.38 12.31
N ARG A 47 -10.31 10.67 11.59
CA ARG A 47 -8.93 10.31 11.97
C ARG A 47 -8.12 11.55 12.35
N MET A 48 -8.46 12.71 11.79
CA MET A 48 -7.90 14.03 12.10
C MET A 48 -8.99 15.10 12.05
N ASP A 49 -8.75 16.28 12.65
CA ASP A 49 -9.73 17.38 12.72
C ASP A 49 -10.29 17.77 11.34
N LEU A 50 -9.48 17.63 10.30
CA LEU A 50 -9.85 17.95 8.92
C LEU A 50 -10.97 17.06 8.36
N ASP A 51 -11.18 15.87 8.91
CA ASP A 51 -12.22 14.96 8.45
C ASP A 51 -13.62 15.43 8.88
N CYS A 52 -13.70 16.27 9.92
CA CYS A 52 -14.95 16.77 10.49
C CYS A 52 -15.51 17.99 9.76
N ASP A 53 -16.80 18.28 9.99
CA ASP A 53 -17.44 19.47 9.44
C ASP A 53 -16.85 20.75 10.07
N PRO A 54 -16.89 21.90 9.36
CA PRO A 54 -16.36 23.16 9.90
C PRO A 54 -16.96 23.53 11.26
N GLY A 55 -16.10 23.66 12.29
CA GLY A 55 -16.50 23.95 13.67
C GLY A 55 -16.49 22.75 14.62
N GLU A 56 -16.14 21.56 14.10
CA GLU A 56 -15.92 20.35 14.86
C GLU A 56 -14.43 19.98 14.89
N GLY A 57 -14.02 19.25 15.92
CA GLY A 57 -12.68 18.67 16.03
C GLY A 57 -12.77 17.15 16.15
N CYS A 58 -11.72 16.46 15.71
CA CYS A 58 -11.64 15.02 15.84
C CYS A 58 -11.16 14.65 17.23
N SER A 59 -12.04 14.04 18.00
CA SER A 59 -11.68 13.54 19.33
C SER A 59 -10.64 12.40 19.25
N ALA A 60 -9.96 12.14 20.36
CA ALA A 60 -8.97 11.05 20.45
C ALA A 60 -9.56 9.64 20.21
N ILE A 61 -10.89 9.49 20.26
CA ILE A 61 -11.63 8.25 19.98
C ILE A 61 -12.19 8.21 18.55
N GLY A 62 -11.80 9.15 17.68
CA GLY A 62 -12.23 9.19 16.28
C GLY A 62 -13.67 9.65 16.06
N GLN A 63 -14.26 10.38 17.01
CA GLN A 63 -15.58 11.00 16.88
C GLN A 63 -15.45 12.49 16.54
N CYS A 64 -16.23 12.99 15.58
CA CYS A 64 -16.34 14.43 15.31
C CYS A 64 -17.20 15.08 16.39
N VAL A 65 -16.61 16.04 17.12
CA VAL A 65 -17.29 16.72 18.21
C VAL A 65 -17.24 18.24 18.04
N ALA A 66 -18.41 18.87 18.11
CA ALA A 66 -18.52 20.32 18.11
C ALA A 66 -17.86 20.93 19.36
N GLY A 67 -17.12 22.02 19.19
CA GLY A 67 -16.65 22.83 20.32
C GLY A 67 -15.36 22.35 21.00
N LEU A 68 -14.53 21.55 20.34
CA LEU A 68 -13.10 21.54 20.67
C LEU A 68 -12.52 22.89 20.21
N ASP A 69 -12.58 23.90 21.09
CA ASP A 69 -11.85 25.15 20.94
C ASP A 69 -10.39 24.81 20.58
N SER A 70 -10.01 25.11 19.34
CA SER A 70 -8.64 25.03 18.84
C SER A 70 -7.80 26.15 19.46
N GLY A 71 -7.63 26.09 20.80
CA GLY A 71 -6.84 27.05 21.57
C GLY A 71 -7.38 28.48 21.57
N PRO A 72 -6.98 29.30 22.57
CA PRO A 72 -7.31 30.72 22.55
C PRO A 72 -6.64 31.40 21.33
N PRO A 73 -7.29 32.39 20.69
CA PRO A 73 -6.67 33.16 19.61
C PRO A 73 -5.37 33.80 20.10
N PRO A 74 -4.36 34.02 19.22
CA PRO A 74 -3.13 34.67 19.61
C PRO A 74 -3.47 36.04 20.23
N LEU A 75 -3.00 36.23 21.45
CA LEU A 75 -3.02 37.53 22.13
C LEU A 75 -2.23 38.52 21.27
N ASP A 76 -2.97 39.45 20.67
CA ASP A 76 -2.45 40.69 20.11
C ASP A 76 -1.68 41.43 21.21
N SER A 77 -0.35 41.34 21.17
CA SER A 77 0.56 42.08 22.05
C SER A 77 1.22 43.21 21.28
N GLY A 78 0.41 44.16 20.83
CA GLY A 78 0.89 45.49 20.50
C GLY A 78 1.33 46.23 21.76
N LEU A 79 2.63 46.28 22.02
CA LEU A 79 3.28 47.31 22.86
C LEU A 79 4.73 47.54 22.37
N PRO A 80 5.17 48.80 22.21
CA PRO A 80 6.47 49.13 21.62
C PRO A 80 7.55 49.09 22.70
N THR A 81 8.59 48.26 22.50
CA THR A 81 9.82 48.35 23.27
C THR A 81 10.74 49.42 22.68
N ASP A 82 10.97 50.43 23.53
CA ASP A 82 11.88 51.55 23.39
C ASP A 82 13.32 51.11 23.11
N GLY A 83 14.01 51.92 22.31
CA GLY A 83 15.35 51.67 21.82
C GLY A 83 16.44 51.78 22.90
N SER A 84 17.47 50.96 22.75
CA SER A 84 18.81 51.24 23.26
C SER A 84 19.86 50.80 22.23
N PRO A 85 20.88 51.62 21.95
CA PRO A 85 21.86 51.36 20.90
C PRO A 85 22.96 50.37 21.37
N PRO A 86 23.55 49.57 20.47
CA PRO A 86 24.68 48.71 20.80
C PRO A 86 25.99 49.52 20.94
N PRO A 87 26.96 49.04 21.75
CA PRO A 87 28.27 49.66 21.90
C PRO A 87 29.16 49.46 20.65
N PRO A 88 30.20 50.31 20.46
CA PRO A 88 31.01 50.31 19.24
C PRO A 88 31.97 49.12 19.15
N THR A 89 32.03 48.54 17.95
CA THR A 89 32.97 47.50 17.53
C THR A 89 34.36 48.09 17.34
N ASP A 90 35.35 47.49 18.03
CA ASP A 90 36.77 47.79 17.90
C ASP A 90 37.33 47.19 16.59
N THR A 91 38.19 47.96 15.93
CA THR A 91 38.83 47.63 14.65
C THR A 91 40.29 47.30 14.90
N GLY A 92 40.58 46.01 15.08
CA GLY A 92 41.94 45.49 15.23
C GLY A 92 42.43 44.77 13.97
N VAL A 93 43.24 45.47 13.17
CA VAL A 93 44.02 44.96 12.05
C VAL A 93 45.25 44.21 12.57
N VAL A 94 45.43 42.92 12.20
CA VAL A 94 46.76 42.26 12.14
C VAL A 94 46.74 41.16 11.04
N ASP A 95 47.60 41.33 10.04
CA ASP A 95 48.05 40.34 9.03
C ASP A 95 49.56 40.05 9.29
N PRO A 96 50.21 39.01 8.71
CA PRO A 96 50.07 37.57 8.92
C PRO A 96 51.44 36.92 9.29
N PRO A 97 51.58 35.58 9.30
CA PRO A 97 52.55 35.04 8.33
C PRO A 97 52.14 33.76 7.61
N ARG A 98 52.52 33.76 6.33
CA ARG A 98 52.88 32.65 5.42
C ARG A 98 53.21 31.29 6.05
N ASP A 99 52.56 30.25 5.53
CA ASP A 99 53.09 28.91 5.19
C ASP A 99 52.07 28.28 4.20
N SER A 100 52.30 27.93 2.93
CA SER A 100 53.25 27.06 2.21
C SER A 100 53.09 25.54 2.45
N GLY A 101 52.09 24.93 1.79
CA GLY A 101 51.97 23.48 1.52
C GLY A 101 50.56 23.17 0.98
N VAL A 102 50.33 23.00 -0.32
CA VAL A 102 50.49 21.80 -1.19
C VAL A 102 49.68 20.57 -0.74
N ASP A 103 48.59 20.36 -1.51
CA ASP A 103 47.84 19.16 -1.92
C ASP A 103 47.49 18.04 -0.93
N THR A 104 46.18 17.76 -0.80
CA THR A 104 45.54 16.58 -1.42
C THR A 104 44.01 16.76 -1.44
N GLY A 105 43.38 16.33 -2.53
CA GLY A 105 41.95 16.50 -2.80
C GLY A 105 41.03 15.93 -1.72
N VAL A 106 39.96 16.69 -1.46
CA VAL A 106 38.83 16.28 -0.62
C VAL A 106 37.58 16.57 -1.44
N ASP A 107 36.80 15.50 -1.67
CA ASP A 107 35.48 15.57 -2.28
C ASP A 107 34.58 16.54 -1.51
N PRO A 108 33.75 17.36 -2.18
CA PRO A 108 32.81 18.22 -1.46
C PRO A 108 31.78 17.33 -0.74
N PRO A 109 31.55 17.51 0.59
CA PRO A 109 30.43 16.87 1.24
C PRO A 109 29.16 17.43 0.61
N ARG A 110 28.42 16.55 -0.07
CA ARG A 110 27.04 16.83 -0.49
C ARG A 110 26.20 16.76 0.78
N ASP A 111 26.06 17.92 1.41
CA ASP A 111 25.20 18.16 2.55
C ASP A 111 23.74 17.99 2.09
N SER A 112 23.21 16.77 2.25
CA SER A 112 21.76 16.51 2.23
C SER A 112 21.18 16.97 3.57
N GLY A 113 21.40 18.24 3.91
CA GLY A 113 20.77 18.90 5.04
C GLY A 113 19.27 18.88 4.80
N VAL A 114 18.59 17.90 5.42
CA VAL A 114 17.18 18.04 5.76
C VAL A 114 17.11 19.26 6.67
N ASP A 115 16.69 20.36 6.09
CA ASP A 115 16.52 21.62 6.78
C ASP A 115 15.50 21.38 7.92
N THR A 116 16.03 21.25 9.13
CA THR A 116 15.23 21.21 10.37
C THR A 116 14.88 22.62 10.83
N GLY A 117 15.07 23.62 9.96
CA GLY A 117 14.50 24.95 10.10
C GLY A 117 13.05 24.83 10.55
N VAL A 118 12.77 25.46 11.68
CA VAL A 118 11.44 25.58 12.30
C VAL A 118 10.43 25.78 11.17
N ARG A 119 9.62 24.75 10.90
CA ARG A 119 8.53 24.81 9.92
C ARG A 119 7.77 26.08 10.24
N ASP A 120 7.79 27.02 9.31
CA ASP A 120 6.97 28.22 9.37
C ASP A 120 5.54 27.74 9.61
N THR A 121 5.00 27.99 10.81
CA THR A 121 3.66 27.56 11.23
C THR A 121 2.58 28.40 10.54
N GLY A 122 2.89 28.98 9.37
CA GLY A 122 1.91 29.54 8.47
C GLY A 122 0.84 28.49 8.24
N VAL A 123 -0.37 28.82 8.68
CA VAL A 123 -1.55 27.97 8.54
C VAL A 123 -1.62 27.52 7.07
N PRO A 124 -1.57 26.21 6.77
CA PRO A 124 -1.67 25.73 5.41
C PRO A 124 -2.93 26.31 4.77
N THR A 125 -2.79 27.08 3.69
CA THR A 125 -3.92 27.70 3.00
C THR A 125 -4.58 26.75 1.99
N GLY A 126 -3.96 25.61 1.71
CA GLY A 126 -4.47 24.61 0.79
C GLY A 126 -5.72 23.93 1.33
N SER A 127 -6.72 23.72 0.46
CA SER A 127 -7.94 22.99 0.81
C SER A 127 -7.89 21.51 0.43
N GLY A 128 -6.85 21.07 -0.27
CA GLY A 128 -6.70 19.69 -0.72
C GLY A 128 -6.46 18.75 0.45
N ARG A 129 -7.32 17.74 0.59
CA ARG A 129 -7.17 16.63 1.55
C ARG A 129 -6.20 15.59 1.01
N TYR A 130 -5.83 14.65 1.86
CA TYR A 130 -5.04 13.49 1.45
C TYR A 130 -5.64 12.81 0.21
N LEU A 131 -4.79 12.38 -0.73
CA LEU A 131 -5.14 11.80 -2.03
C LEU A 131 -5.69 12.78 -3.09
N ASP A 132 -5.87 14.06 -2.77
CA ASP A 132 -6.24 15.06 -3.78
C ASP A 132 -5.09 15.37 -4.73
N ARG A 133 -5.40 15.80 -5.96
CA ARG A 133 -4.39 16.29 -6.90
C ARG A 133 -3.83 17.64 -6.46
N CYS A 134 -2.51 17.80 -6.60
CA CYS A 134 -1.81 19.04 -6.30
C CYS A 134 -0.78 19.37 -7.37
N SER A 135 -0.44 20.65 -7.49
CA SER A 135 0.72 21.14 -8.24
C SER A 135 1.89 21.48 -7.29
N GLY A 136 1.59 21.83 -6.04
CA GLY A 136 2.58 22.05 -4.98
C GLY A 136 1.97 21.98 -3.57
N GLY A 137 2.82 22.14 -2.55
CA GLY A 137 2.40 21.99 -1.15
C GLY A 137 1.30 22.96 -0.71
N GLY A 138 1.25 24.16 -1.30
CA GLY A 138 0.23 25.17 -1.02
C GLY A 138 -1.19 24.78 -1.43
N ASP A 139 -1.36 23.73 -2.25
CA ASP A 139 -2.68 23.20 -2.62
C ASP A 139 -3.24 22.28 -1.54
N CYS A 140 -2.38 21.77 -0.65
CA CYS A 140 -2.70 20.73 0.31
C CYS A 140 -2.87 21.30 1.72
N ALA A 141 -3.90 20.83 2.43
CA ALA A 141 -4.16 21.19 3.82
C ALA A 141 -3.01 20.75 4.77
N SER A 142 -2.25 19.72 4.39
CA SER A 142 -1.05 19.28 5.11
C SER A 142 0.21 20.09 4.76
N GLY A 143 0.17 20.90 3.70
CA GLY A 143 1.35 21.49 3.09
C GLY A 143 2.22 20.51 2.29
N LEU A 144 1.83 19.23 2.18
CA LEU A 144 2.62 18.16 1.54
C LEU A 144 2.04 17.76 0.19
N CYS A 145 2.82 17.93 -0.87
CA CYS A 145 2.48 17.48 -2.22
C CYS A 145 3.61 16.58 -2.74
N VAL A 146 3.33 15.29 -2.88
CA VAL A 146 4.31 14.27 -3.26
C VAL A 146 4.05 13.78 -4.68
N ASP A 147 5.09 13.24 -5.30
CA ASP A 147 4.95 12.60 -6.61
C ASP A 147 4.16 11.29 -6.47
N ASP A 148 3.37 11.00 -7.50
CA ASP A 148 2.45 9.88 -7.60
C ASP A 148 2.66 9.17 -8.95
N VAL A 149 1.95 8.07 -9.19
CA VAL A 149 2.07 7.26 -10.41
C VAL A 149 1.83 8.09 -11.67
N GLY A 150 2.58 7.79 -12.72
CA GLY A 150 2.39 8.40 -14.04
C GLY A 150 2.83 9.88 -14.13
N GLY A 151 3.69 10.33 -13.22
CA GLY A 151 4.19 11.72 -13.20
C GLY A 151 3.15 12.72 -12.70
N THR A 152 2.12 12.22 -12.02
CA THR A 152 1.14 13.05 -11.32
C THR A 152 1.64 13.36 -9.92
N ARG A 153 0.93 14.23 -9.19
CA ARG A 153 1.24 14.53 -7.79
C ARG A 153 -0.04 14.51 -6.97
N MET A 154 0.10 14.24 -5.68
CA MET A 154 -1.03 14.18 -4.75
C MET A 154 -0.69 14.80 -3.40
N CYS A 155 -1.72 15.32 -2.75
CA CYS A 155 -1.66 15.76 -1.38
C CYS A 155 -1.41 14.57 -0.48
N SER A 156 -0.39 14.68 0.36
CA SER A 156 0.05 13.65 1.29
C SER A 156 -0.20 14.08 2.73
N ILE A 157 0.02 13.19 3.69
CA ILE A 157 -0.01 13.44 5.12
C ILE A 157 1.27 12.93 5.77
N SER A 158 1.53 13.40 7.00
CA SER A 158 2.58 12.84 7.82
C SER A 158 2.16 11.48 8.40
N CYS A 159 3.11 10.57 8.57
CA CYS A 159 2.88 9.23 9.08
C CYS A 159 4.00 8.79 10.03
N VAL A 160 3.72 7.76 10.82
CA VAL A 160 4.71 7.07 11.67
C VAL A 160 4.88 5.62 11.23
N ALA A 161 3.82 5.00 10.70
CA ALA A 161 3.81 3.64 10.19
C ALA A 161 3.05 3.53 8.86
N HIS A 162 3.28 2.46 8.10
CA HIS A 162 2.61 2.23 6.81
C HIS A 162 1.07 2.27 6.91
N ARG A 163 0.51 1.73 8.00
CA ARG A 163 -0.94 1.76 8.28
C ARG A 163 -1.56 3.14 8.49
N ASP A 164 -0.73 4.19 8.65
CA ASP A 164 -1.22 5.57 8.72
C ASP A 164 -1.59 6.10 7.34
N CYS A 165 -1.07 5.47 6.29
CA CYS A 165 -1.30 5.82 4.91
C CYS A 165 -2.51 5.07 4.34
N ALA A 166 -2.88 5.48 3.13
CA ALA A 166 -3.83 4.74 2.31
C ALA A 166 -3.22 3.37 1.96
N SER A 167 -4.06 2.35 1.80
CA SER A 167 -3.65 0.96 1.51
C SER A 167 -2.49 0.78 0.50
N GLU A 168 -2.54 1.50 -0.61
CA GLU A 168 -1.60 1.50 -1.73
C GLU A 168 -0.39 2.42 -1.50
N HIS A 169 -0.30 3.06 -0.33
CA HIS A 169 0.78 3.96 0.05
C HIS A 169 1.58 3.39 1.23
N VAL A 170 2.84 3.79 1.30
CA VAL A 170 3.77 3.46 2.36
C VAL A 170 4.24 4.71 3.07
N CYS A 171 4.48 4.60 4.37
CA CYS A 171 5.12 5.65 5.14
C CYS A 171 6.62 5.68 4.87
N VAL A 172 7.11 6.76 4.29
CA VAL A 172 8.53 6.94 3.97
C VAL A 172 9.02 8.26 4.53
N SER A 173 10.04 8.21 5.40
CA SER A 173 10.59 9.41 6.06
C SER A 173 9.52 10.30 6.69
N GLY A 174 8.46 9.68 7.22
CA GLY A 174 7.34 10.37 7.87
C GLY A 174 6.31 10.98 6.92
N VAL A 175 6.30 10.64 5.64
CA VAL A 175 5.30 11.09 4.64
C VAL A 175 4.71 9.89 3.90
N CYS A 176 3.41 9.91 3.64
CA CYS A 176 2.76 8.86 2.84
C CYS A 176 3.07 9.03 1.35
N MET A 177 3.64 8.00 0.73
CA MET A 177 3.97 7.99 -0.70
C MET A 177 3.42 6.73 -1.35
N HIS A 178 3.19 6.76 -2.66
CA HIS A 178 2.73 5.58 -3.39
C HIS A 178 3.70 4.40 -3.21
N ASP A 179 3.17 3.21 -2.96
CA ASP A 179 3.96 1.98 -2.85
C ASP A 179 4.37 1.50 -4.24
N ASP A 180 5.65 1.61 -4.55
CA ASP A 180 6.21 1.15 -5.81
C ASP A 180 6.85 -0.24 -5.73
N THR A 181 6.57 -1.02 -4.67
CA THR A 181 7.06 -2.39 -4.54
C THR A 181 6.73 -3.23 -5.79
N GLY A 182 7.76 -3.83 -6.38
CA GLY A 182 7.68 -4.58 -7.64
C GLY A 182 7.93 -3.75 -8.90
N ALA A 183 7.98 -2.41 -8.82
CA ALA A 183 8.40 -1.58 -9.94
C ALA A 183 9.88 -1.86 -10.29
N SER A 184 10.22 -1.90 -11.58
CA SER A 184 11.60 -2.13 -11.99
C SER A 184 12.52 -0.99 -11.53
N CYS A 185 13.67 -1.34 -10.99
CA CYS A 185 14.70 -0.40 -10.59
C CYS A 185 16.08 -0.85 -11.08
N SER A 186 17.03 0.08 -11.08
CA SER A 186 18.44 -0.27 -11.20
C SER A 186 19.05 -0.37 -9.81
N THR A 187 19.79 -1.44 -9.55
CA THR A 187 20.51 -1.62 -8.28
C THR A 187 21.63 -0.59 -8.10
N ALA A 188 22.03 0.10 -9.18
CA ALA A 188 22.95 1.24 -9.12
C ALA A 188 22.28 2.55 -8.70
N SER A 189 20.94 2.64 -8.77
CA SER A 189 20.16 3.84 -8.44
C SER A 189 18.95 3.48 -7.57
N PRO A 190 19.16 2.96 -6.35
CA PRO A 190 18.06 2.51 -5.49
C PRO A 190 17.14 3.66 -5.04
N ALA A 191 17.63 4.90 -5.07
CA ALA A 191 16.84 6.11 -4.81
C ALA A 191 15.72 6.38 -5.84
N ALA A 192 15.65 5.61 -6.93
CA ALA A 192 14.50 5.62 -7.83
C ALA A 192 13.25 4.98 -7.20
N CYS A 193 13.43 4.13 -6.18
CA CYS A 193 12.34 3.53 -5.44
C CYS A 193 11.84 4.46 -4.33
N ALA A 194 10.56 4.43 -4.02
CA ALA A 194 9.94 5.27 -3.00
C ALA A 194 10.63 5.12 -1.65
N LEU A 195 10.95 3.89 -1.24
CA LEU A 195 11.68 3.58 -0.01
C LEU A 195 13.20 3.66 -0.14
N GLY A 196 13.73 3.96 -1.33
CA GLY A 196 15.17 3.90 -1.59
C GLY A 196 15.74 2.48 -1.55
N LEU A 197 14.89 1.46 -1.65
CA LEU A 197 15.25 0.04 -1.57
C LEU A 197 15.02 -0.63 -2.92
N CYS A 198 16.09 -1.15 -3.53
CA CYS A 198 16.06 -1.88 -4.79
C CYS A 198 16.78 -3.22 -4.59
N ILE A 199 16.04 -4.33 -4.68
CA ILE A 199 16.61 -5.68 -4.62
C ILE A 199 16.70 -6.24 -6.03
N GLY A 200 17.84 -6.84 -6.36
CA GLY A 200 18.09 -7.24 -7.75
C GLY A 200 19.39 -7.99 -7.94
N ASN A 201 19.60 -8.43 -9.18
CA ASN A 201 20.84 -9.08 -9.56
C ASN A 201 21.92 -8.01 -9.85
N SER A 202 22.95 -7.97 -9.01
CA SER A 202 24.07 -7.03 -9.15
C SER A 202 24.87 -7.22 -10.45
N SER A 203 24.83 -8.40 -11.06
CA SER A 203 25.53 -8.67 -12.33
C SER A 203 24.81 -8.09 -13.54
N THR A 204 23.48 -7.98 -13.50
CA THR A 204 22.68 -7.35 -14.57
C THR A 204 22.39 -5.88 -14.30
N GLY A 205 22.53 -5.44 -13.04
CA GLY A 205 22.18 -4.08 -12.62
C GLY A 205 20.67 -3.83 -12.56
N THR A 206 19.86 -4.87 -12.72
CA THR A 206 18.40 -4.82 -12.73
C THR A 206 17.84 -5.40 -11.43
N GLY A 207 16.77 -4.80 -10.95
CA GLY A 207 16.02 -5.26 -9.79
C GLY A 207 14.60 -4.76 -9.77
N HIS A 208 13.97 -4.90 -8.62
CA HIS A 208 12.67 -4.35 -8.33
C HIS A 208 12.69 -3.58 -6.99
N CYS A 209 11.87 -2.54 -6.93
CA CYS A 209 11.64 -1.79 -5.71
C CYS A 209 11.02 -2.71 -4.66
N THR A 210 11.44 -2.54 -3.42
CA THR A 210 11.00 -3.41 -2.33
C THR A 210 10.75 -2.61 -1.05
N ARG A 211 10.12 -3.27 -0.08
CA ARG A 211 9.84 -2.72 1.24
C ARG A 211 10.15 -3.74 2.33
N ASP A 212 10.39 -3.24 3.53
CA ASP A 212 10.56 -4.09 4.70
C ASP A 212 9.28 -4.88 5.00
N CYS A 213 9.43 -6.11 5.48
CA CYS A 213 8.32 -6.99 5.79
C CYS A 213 8.54 -7.79 7.07
N ALA A 214 7.48 -8.05 7.82
CA ALA A 214 7.48 -9.01 8.91
C ALA A 214 7.03 -10.40 8.41
N THR A 215 6.07 -10.45 7.49
CA THR A 215 5.52 -11.64 6.84
C THR A 215 5.17 -11.33 5.38
N ALA A 216 4.79 -12.33 4.59
CA ALA A 216 4.31 -12.10 3.22
C ALA A 216 2.96 -11.37 3.16
N ALA A 217 2.24 -11.24 4.27
CA ALA A 217 1.04 -10.38 4.31
C ALA A 217 1.41 -8.89 4.16
N ASP A 218 2.63 -8.51 4.52
CA ASP A 218 3.16 -7.16 4.31
C ASP A 218 3.70 -6.96 2.90
N CYS A 219 3.52 -7.90 1.97
CA CYS A 219 4.06 -7.82 0.62
C CYS A 219 2.95 -7.88 -0.42
N PRO A 220 3.17 -7.33 -1.62
CA PRO A 220 2.25 -7.55 -2.72
C PRO A 220 2.04 -9.04 -3.01
N ALA A 221 0.88 -9.37 -3.56
CA ALA A 221 0.56 -10.66 -4.12
C ALA A 221 1.71 -11.12 -5.02
N GLY A 222 2.19 -12.32 -4.73
CA GLY A 222 3.26 -12.96 -5.48
C GLY A 222 4.63 -12.82 -4.85
N PHE A 223 4.77 -11.92 -3.88
CA PHE A 223 6.02 -11.66 -3.18
C PHE A 223 6.13 -12.52 -1.91
N ALA A 224 7.34 -12.97 -1.64
CA ALA A 224 7.71 -13.59 -0.37
C ALA A 224 8.37 -12.55 0.54
N CYS A 225 8.28 -12.74 1.86
CA CYS A 225 9.06 -11.97 2.82
C CYS A 225 10.35 -12.73 3.15
N ALA A 226 11.48 -12.29 2.60
CA ALA A 226 12.74 -13.03 2.68
C ALA A 226 13.85 -12.21 3.34
N ASP A 227 14.83 -12.92 3.92
CA ASP A 227 16.02 -12.26 4.48
C ASP A 227 16.91 -11.73 3.34
N ALA A 228 17.24 -10.43 3.39
CA ALA A 228 18.12 -9.74 2.45
C ALA A 228 19.22 -9.02 3.24
N GLY A 229 20.25 -9.77 3.63
CA GLY A 229 21.32 -9.27 4.50
C GLY A 229 20.85 -9.11 5.94
N ALA A 230 20.76 -7.87 6.43
CA ALA A 230 20.34 -7.56 7.81
C ALA A 230 18.84 -7.22 7.93
N ALA A 231 18.14 -7.06 6.81
CA ALA A 231 16.73 -6.72 6.76
C ALA A 231 15.91 -7.85 6.15
N ARG A 232 14.58 -7.77 6.29
CA ARG A 232 13.63 -8.66 5.62
C ARG A 232 12.81 -7.84 4.67
N VAL A 233 12.76 -8.24 3.41
CA VAL A 233 12.12 -7.45 2.37
C VAL A 233 11.23 -8.30 1.49
N CYS A 234 10.30 -7.64 0.80
CA CYS A 234 9.43 -8.26 -0.17
C CYS A 234 10.21 -8.62 -1.44
N VAL A 235 10.29 -9.91 -1.77
CA VAL A 235 11.02 -10.39 -2.95
C VAL A 235 10.03 -11.00 -3.92
N ASP A 236 10.08 -10.54 -5.17
CA ASP A 236 9.32 -11.15 -6.26
C ASP A 236 9.81 -12.60 -6.44
N ILE A 237 8.90 -13.55 -6.26
CA ILE A 237 9.18 -14.95 -6.57
C ILE A 237 8.29 -15.49 -7.69
N GLU A 238 7.50 -14.66 -8.36
CA GLU A 238 6.60 -15.09 -9.42
C GLU A 238 7.27 -15.22 -10.78
N HIS A 239 8.49 -14.74 -10.94
CA HIS A 239 9.16 -14.83 -12.22
C HIS A 239 9.64 -16.25 -12.54
N GLY A 240 9.46 -16.65 -13.80
CA GLY A 240 10.04 -17.88 -14.33
C GLY A 240 11.55 -17.82 -14.41
N CYS A 241 12.21 -18.96 -14.25
CA CYS A 241 13.66 -19.04 -14.31
C CYS A 241 14.12 -20.33 -14.99
N SER A 242 15.23 -20.20 -15.71
CA SER A 242 16.02 -21.29 -16.30
C SER A 242 17.25 -21.61 -15.46
N GLY A 243 17.55 -20.79 -14.46
CA GLY A 243 18.64 -21.00 -13.51
C GLY A 243 18.62 -20.00 -12.36
N ALA A 244 19.34 -20.35 -11.28
CA ALA A 244 19.47 -19.56 -10.05
C ALA A 244 19.83 -18.08 -10.29
N SER A 245 20.67 -17.78 -11.29
CA SER A 245 21.11 -16.42 -11.59
C SER A 245 20.02 -15.49 -12.11
N GLN A 246 18.85 -16.03 -12.47
CA GLN A 246 17.70 -15.22 -12.91
C GLN A 246 16.79 -14.82 -11.75
N CYS A 247 17.03 -15.34 -10.56
CA CYS A 247 16.26 -15.04 -9.36
C CYS A 247 17.10 -14.16 -8.43
N GLU A 248 16.49 -13.12 -7.89
CA GLU A 248 17.12 -12.20 -6.93
C GLU A 248 17.60 -12.93 -5.67
N THR A 249 16.90 -14.01 -5.32
CA THR A 249 17.23 -14.90 -4.20
C THR A 249 18.33 -15.90 -4.52
N GLY A 250 18.72 -16.05 -5.80
CA GLY A 250 19.59 -17.12 -6.24
C GLY A 250 18.94 -18.52 -6.24
N LEU A 251 17.63 -18.63 -6.07
CA LEU A 251 16.93 -19.91 -5.96
C LEU A 251 15.92 -20.08 -7.09
N CYS A 252 16.12 -21.10 -7.92
CA CYS A 252 15.28 -21.40 -9.07
C CYS A 252 14.77 -22.84 -9.03
N LEU A 253 13.45 -23.01 -9.04
CA LEU A 253 12.76 -24.30 -9.18
C LEU A 253 12.47 -24.53 -10.67
N SER A 254 13.01 -25.59 -11.25
CA SER A 254 13.05 -25.78 -12.71
C SER A 254 11.69 -25.78 -13.43
N ALA A 255 10.59 -26.06 -12.73
CA ALA A 255 9.24 -26.03 -13.30
C ALA A 255 8.39 -24.87 -12.74
N GLN A 256 8.64 -24.43 -11.52
CA GLN A 256 7.79 -23.47 -10.83
C GLN A 256 8.33 -22.04 -10.88
N GLY A 257 9.63 -21.82 -11.15
CA GLY A 257 10.24 -20.49 -11.21
C GLY A 257 11.02 -20.13 -9.95
N CYS A 258 11.25 -18.84 -9.73
CA CYS A 258 12.03 -18.34 -8.60
C CYS A 258 11.39 -18.66 -7.24
N THR A 259 12.17 -18.86 -6.18
CA THR A 259 11.63 -19.03 -4.82
C THR A 259 12.49 -18.27 -3.82
N ALA A 260 12.07 -18.18 -2.56
CA ALA A 260 12.80 -17.49 -1.51
C ALA A 260 13.04 -18.40 -0.29
N GLU A 261 14.09 -18.10 0.46
CA GLU A 261 14.26 -18.66 1.80
C GLU A 261 13.14 -18.15 2.73
N CYS A 262 12.75 -18.99 3.68
CA CYS A 262 11.66 -18.69 4.61
C CYS A 262 12.01 -19.17 6.02
N ARG A 263 11.36 -18.57 7.02
CA ARG A 263 11.48 -18.99 8.43
C ARG A 263 10.22 -19.76 8.85
N THR A 264 9.08 -19.34 8.34
CA THR A 264 7.76 -19.95 8.54
C THR A 264 6.94 -19.90 7.26
N ALA A 265 5.82 -20.63 7.20
CA ALA A 265 4.89 -20.57 6.07
C ALA A 265 4.28 -19.16 5.86
N ALA A 266 4.25 -18.32 6.89
CA ALA A 266 3.75 -16.95 6.78
C ALA A 266 4.70 -16.03 5.98
N ASP A 267 5.93 -16.45 5.74
CA ASP A 267 6.90 -15.73 4.92
C ASP A 267 6.71 -15.98 3.41
N CYS A 268 5.88 -16.96 3.05
CA CYS A 268 5.68 -17.37 1.67
C CYS A 268 4.45 -16.70 1.05
N PRO A 269 4.41 -16.56 -0.28
CA PRO A 269 3.33 -15.83 -0.93
C PRO A 269 1.97 -16.41 -0.60
N ARG A 270 1.01 -15.51 -0.41
CA ARG A 270 -0.36 -15.88 -0.16
C ARG A 270 -1.01 -16.41 -1.43
N ARG A 271 -1.91 -17.38 -1.25
CA ARG A 271 -2.83 -17.83 -2.29
C ARG A 271 -4.26 -17.54 -1.87
N PHE A 272 -5.22 -17.76 -2.76
CA PHE A 272 -6.63 -17.74 -2.39
C PHE A 272 -6.88 -18.75 -1.26
N GLY A 273 -7.73 -18.40 -0.29
CA GLY A 273 -7.94 -19.21 0.91
C GLY A 273 -8.48 -20.62 0.66
N PHE A 274 -9.09 -20.85 -0.51
CA PHE A 274 -9.57 -22.17 -0.95
C PHE A 274 -8.50 -23.02 -1.66
N LEU A 275 -7.32 -22.46 -1.94
CA LEU A 275 -6.20 -23.18 -2.55
C LEU A 275 -5.21 -23.64 -1.46
N PRO A 276 -4.51 -24.78 -1.67
CA PRO A 276 -3.40 -25.16 -0.81
C PRO A 276 -2.38 -24.03 -0.68
N GLN A 277 -1.86 -23.77 0.51
CA GLN A 277 -0.88 -22.69 0.72
C GLN A 277 0.55 -23.19 0.47
N TYR A 278 1.49 -22.26 0.28
CA TYR A 278 2.92 -22.56 0.27
C TYR A 278 3.36 -23.12 1.63
N THR A 279 4.33 -24.03 1.63
CA THR A 279 4.98 -24.51 2.85
C THR A 279 6.38 -23.94 2.97
N CYS A 280 6.89 -23.87 4.20
CA CYS A 280 8.26 -23.47 4.47
C CYS A 280 9.07 -24.69 4.91
N GLU A 281 9.81 -25.29 3.98
CA GLU A 281 10.48 -26.56 4.21
C GLU A 281 11.79 -26.68 3.43
N ARG A 282 12.67 -27.59 3.86
CA ARG A 282 13.91 -27.90 3.14
C ARG A 282 13.59 -28.87 2.01
N ALA A 283 13.48 -28.35 0.79
CA ALA A 283 13.18 -29.12 -0.41
C ALA A 283 14.12 -28.76 -1.56
N PHE A 284 14.05 -29.55 -2.64
CA PHE A 284 14.76 -29.31 -3.90
C PHE A 284 16.28 -29.14 -3.76
N GLY A 285 16.88 -29.80 -2.75
CA GLY A 285 18.32 -29.73 -2.48
C GLY A 285 18.77 -28.43 -1.79
N SER A 286 17.84 -27.55 -1.40
CA SER A 286 18.17 -26.37 -0.60
C SER A 286 18.69 -26.77 0.78
N THR A 287 19.72 -26.06 1.24
CA THR A 287 20.23 -26.22 2.61
C THR A 287 19.33 -25.52 3.62
N ASN A 288 18.69 -24.40 3.28
CA ASN A 288 17.76 -23.68 4.13
C ASN A 288 16.30 -23.97 3.75
N PRO A 289 15.33 -23.78 4.67
CA PRO A 289 13.92 -23.84 4.31
C PRO A 289 13.59 -22.78 3.26
N ILE A 290 12.81 -23.16 2.26
CA ILE A 290 12.37 -22.29 1.16
C ILE A 290 10.85 -22.36 1.02
N CYS A 291 10.28 -21.37 0.31
CA CYS A 291 8.88 -21.38 -0.04
C CYS A 291 8.60 -22.43 -1.12
N VAL A 292 8.09 -23.56 -0.66
CA VAL A 292 7.74 -24.69 -1.53
C VAL A 292 6.34 -24.48 -2.07
N PRO A 293 6.17 -24.36 -3.39
CA PRO A 293 4.86 -24.29 -3.99
C PRO A 293 4.12 -25.63 -3.80
N PRO A 294 2.81 -25.58 -3.53
CA PRO A 294 2.01 -26.79 -3.44
C PRO A 294 1.88 -27.46 -4.81
N SER A 295 1.50 -28.75 -4.82
CA SER A 295 1.53 -29.60 -6.03
C SER A 295 0.58 -29.17 -7.15
N ASP A 296 -0.40 -28.32 -6.86
CA ASP A 296 -1.33 -27.77 -7.85
C ASP A 296 -0.75 -26.56 -8.63
N VAL A 297 0.41 -26.03 -8.22
CA VAL A 297 1.16 -25.02 -8.98
C VAL A 297 2.02 -25.73 -10.03
N LEU A 298 1.56 -25.70 -11.29
CA LEU A 298 2.17 -26.47 -12.38
C LEU A 298 3.18 -25.68 -13.21
N GLY A 299 3.20 -24.35 -13.09
CA GLY A 299 4.04 -23.50 -13.92
C GLY A 299 4.46 -22.20 -13.26
N PRO A 300 5.33 -21.44 -13.95
CA PRO A 300 5.95 -20.23 -13.44
C PRO A 300 5.26 -18.95 -13.92
N ASP A 301 4.06 -19.02 -14.51
CA ASP A 301 3.48 -17.86 -15.18
C ASP A 301 3.05 -16.80 -14.13
N PRO A 302 3.58 -15.57 -14.20
CA PRO A 302 3.31 -14.53 -13.20
C PRO A 302 1.91 -13.94 -13.36
N ILE A 303 1.46 -13.15 -12.38
CA ILE A 303 0.24 -12.34 -12.53
C ILE A 303 0.22 -11.58 -13.87
N GLY A 304 -0.93 -11.60 -14.56
CA GLY A 304 -1.16 -10.92 -15.82
C GLY A 304 -0.70 -11.69 -17.07
N ALA A 305 0.05 -12.78 -16.93
CA ALA A 305 0.36 -13.71 -18.02
C ALA A 305 -0.91 -14.42 -18.52
N SER A 306 -0.97 -14.74 -19.81
CA SER A 306 -2.13 -15.44 -20.37
C SER A 306 -2.19 -16.88 -19.84
N CYS A 307 -3.38 -17.34 -19.48
CA CYS A 307 -3.61 -18.73 -19.05
C CYS A 307 -4.69 -19.40 -19.91
N PRO A 308 -4.74 -20.73 -19.97
CA PRO A 308 -5.79 -21.40 -20.70
C PRO A 308 -7.10 -21.38 -19.90
N ALA A 309 -8.23 -21.09 -20.56
CA ALA A 309 -9.56 -21.15 -19.92
C ALA A 309 -9.95 -22.57 -19.45
N VAL A 310 -9.32 -23.60 -20.05
CA VAL A 310 -9.52 -25.02 -19.76
C VAL A 310 -8.19 -25.76 -19.89
N GLY A 311 -7.95 -26.73 -19.01
CA GLY A 311 -6.74 -27.54 -19.01
C GLY A 311 -5.83 -27.23 -17.82
N SER A 312 -4.55 -27.54 -17.97
CA SER A 312 -3.56 -27.33 -16.91
C SER A 312 -3.26 -25.85 -16.75
N ASN A 313 -3.55 -25.31 -15.57
CA ASN A 313 -3.21 -23.95 -15.22
C ASN A 313 -1.72 -23.83 -14.87
N THR A 314 -0.98 -23.03 -15.63
CA THR A 314 0.45 -22.76 -15.44
C THR A 314 0.74 -21.51 -14.61
N CYS A 315 -0.31 -20.82 -14.14
CA CYS A 315 -0.17 -19.68 -13.24
C CYS A 315 0.53 -20.07 -11.94
N ARG A 316 1.47 -19.24 -11.51
CA ARG A 316 2.24 -19.43 -10.29
C ARG A 316 1.37 -19.43 -9.03
N SER A 317 0.31 -18.63 -9.05
CA SER A 317 -0.74 -18.60 -8.04
C SER A 317 -1.65 -19.84 -8.06
N GLY A 318 -1.59 -20.64 -9.12
CA GLY A 318 -2.56 -21.68 -9.47
C GLY A 318 -3.96 -21.17 -9.81
N ALA A 319 -4.14 -19.85 -9.99
CA ALA A 319 -5.42 -19.23 -10.30
C ALA A 319 -5.38 -18.49 -11.66
N CYS A 320 -6.41 -18.69 -12.46
CA CYS A 320 -6.59 -18.11 -13.78
C CYS A 320 -7.95 -17.39 -13.80
N ASP A 321 -7.94 -16.07 -13.93
CA ASP A 321 -9.16 -15.29 -14.12
C ASP A 321 -9.63 -15.46 -15.57
N THR A 322 -10.53 -16.42 -15.79
CA THR A 322 -11.10 -16.70 -17.12
C THR A 322 -12.17 -15.70 -17.56
N ALA A 323 -12.66 -14.87 -16.64
CA ALA A 323 -13.66 -13.84 -16.90
C ALA A 323 -13.02 -12.49 -17.24
N ALA A 324 -11.69 -12.38 -17.14
CA ALA A 324 -10.94 -11.19 -17.47
C ALA A 324 -11.34 -10.63 -18.87
N PRO A 325 -11.75 -9.35 -18.96
CA PRO A 325 -12.18 -8.73 -20.22
C PRO A 325 -11.20 -8.82 -21.41
N THR A 326 -9.90 -8.95 -21.18
CA THR A 326 -8.87 -9.11 -22.24
C THR A 326 -8.53 -10.57 -22.55
N GLY A 327 -9.34 -11.50 -22.05
CA GLY A 327 -9.07 -12.92 -22.08
C GLY A 327 -8.38 -13.42 -20.81
N PRO A 328 -8.37 -14.76 -20.62
CA PRO A 328 -7.92 -15.37 -19.38
C PRO A 328 -6.48 -15.01 -19.03
N ASN A 329 -6.25 -14.59 -17.80
CA ASN A 329 -4.90 -14.30 -17.29
C ASN A 329 -4.70 -14.78 -15.86
N CYS A 330 -3.43 -15.01 -15.52
CA CYS A 330 -3.01 -15.37 -14.18
C CYS A 330 -3.33 -14.24 -13.21
N THR A 331 -3.90 -14.60 -12.08
CA THR A 331 -4.32 -13.67 -11.03
C THR A 331 -3.94 -14.23 -9.67
N GLN A 332 -3.95 -13.42 -8.63
CA GLN A 332 -3.69 -13.84 -7.26
C GLN A 332 -4.53 -13.04 -6.28
N SER A 333 -4.64 -13.52 -5.05
CA SER A 333 -5.34 -12.80 -4.01
C SER A 333 -4.57 -11.56 -3.58
N CYS A 334 -5.27 -10.44 -3.51
CA CYS A 334 -4.78 -9.20 -2.89
C CYS A 334 -5.51 -8.95 -1.56
N THR A 335 -5.09 -7.91 -0.85
CA THR A 335 -5.77 -7.41 0.35
C THR A 335 -6.47 -6.09 0.06
N GLN A 336 -7.26 -5.64 1.03
CA GLN A 336 -7.81 -4.28 1.01
C GLN A 336 -6.70 -3.24 1.20
N GLU A 337 -5.59 -3.62 1.84
CA GLU A 337 -4.28 -2.92 1.81
C GLU A 337 -3.62 -2.94 0.42
N GLY A 338 -4.31 -3.42 -0.62
CA GLY A 338 -3.78 -3.52 -1.97
C GLY A 338 -2.88 -4.74 -2.13
N GLY A 339 -1.65 -4.51 -2.55
CA GLY A 339 -0.70 -5.58 -2.82
C GLY A 339 -0.93 -6.24 -4.17
N CYS A 340 -1.19 -5.47 -5.22
CA CYS A 340 -0.99 -5.96 -6.58
C CYS A 340 0.26 -5.28 -7.13
N GLY A 341 1.09 -6.02 -7.88
CA GLY A 341 2.29 -5.44 -8.48
C GLY A 341 1.97 -4.35 -9.50
N ALA A 342 2.98 -3.60 -9.92
CA ALA A 342 2.84 -2.50 -10.87
C ALA A 342 2.02 -2.89 -12.14
N GLY A 343 1.07 -2.04 -12.53
CA GLY A 343 0.17 -2.28 -13.66
C GLY A 343 -0.99 -3.24 -13.38
N THR A 344 -1.15 -3.64 -12.11
CA THR A 344 -2.33 -4.36 -11.63
C THR A 344 -2.93 -3.68 -10.40
N GLY A 345 -4.25 -3.78 -10.27
CA GLY A 345 -5.02 -3.23 -9.15
C GLY A 345 -5.83 -4.33 -8.47
N CYS A 346 -6.17 -4.10 -7.20
CA CYS A 346 -6.94 -5.06 -6.42
C CYS A 346 -8.44 -4.93 -6.75
N PHE A 347 -8.95 -5.93 -7.47
CA PHE A 347 -10.30 -5.95 -8.00
C PHE A 347 -11.21 -6.91 -7.20
N PRO A 348 -12.39 -6.48 -6.75
CA PRO A 348 -13.38 -7.34 -6.11
C PRO A 348 -14.14 -8.14 -7.17
N SER A 349 -13.87 -9.45 -7.26
CA SER A 349 -14.71 -10.38 -8.00
C SER A 349 -15.87 -10.85 -7.14
N LEU A 350 -17.09 -10.72 -7.70
CA LEU A 350 -18.31 -11.22 -7.10
C LEU A 350 -18.54 -12.66 -7.58
N GLU A 351 -18.50 -13.62 -6.67
CA GLU A 351 -18.75 -15.04 -6.98
C GLU A 351 -20.07 -15.52 -6.37
N ASP A 352 -20.88 -16.18 -7.19
CA ASP A 352 -22.04 -16.96 -6.79
C ASP A 352 -21.58 -18.38 -6.44
N THR A 353 -21.34 -18.60 -5.16
CA THR A 353 -20.78 -19.87 -4.68
C THR A 353 -21.85 -20.94 -4.48
N ASN A 354 -23.11 -20.54 -4.28
CA ASN A 354 -24.21 -21.43 -3.99
C ASN A 354 -25.04 -21.82 -5.24
N GLY A 355 -24.87 -21.11 -6.36
CA GLY A 355 -25.51 -21.31 -7.65
C GLY A 355 -26.93 -20.74 -7.78
N ASP A 356 -27.35 -19.83 -6.90
CA ASP A 356 -28.69 -19.23 -6.88
C ASP A 356 -28.83 -18.02 -7.82
N GLY A 357 -27.74 -17.62 -8.47
CA GLY A 357 -27.66 -16.49 -9.39
C GLY A 357 -27.36 -15.15 -8.72
N ALA A 358 -27.12 -15.12 -7.41
CA ALA A 358 -26.66 -13.95 -6.67
C ALA A 358 -25.24 -14.19 -6.13
N PRO A 359 -24.38 -13.15 -6.12
CA PRO A 359 -23.06 -13.29 -5.55
C PRO A 359 -23.13 -13.39 -4.02
N ASP A 360 -22.48 -14.42 -3.46
CA ASP A 360 -22.40 -14.66 -2.02
C ASP A 360 -21.04 -14.26 -1.42
N THR A 361 -19.98 -14.25 -2.25
CA THR A 361 -18.61 -14.07 -1.79
C THR A 361 -17.88 -13.05 -2.66
N ILE A 362 -17.08 -12.20 -2.02
CA ILE A 362 -16.12 -11.34 -2.71
C ILE A 362 -14.73 -11.95 -2.59
N TYR A 363 -14.08 -12.13 -3.74
CA TYR A 363 -12.64 -12.39 -3.79
C TYR A 363 -11.93 -11.14 -4.30
N LEU A 364 -10.98 -10.66 -3.51
CA LEU A 364 -10.05 -9.64 -3.95
C LEU A 364 -8.96 -10.30 -4.79
N LEU A 365 -8.90 -9.95 -6.06
CA LEU A 365 -7.94 -10.51 -7.02
C LEU A 365 -7.17 -9.41 -7.75
N CYS A 366 -5.91 -9.68 -8.09
CA CYS A 366 -5.13 -8.77 -8.91
C CYS A 366 -5.58 -8.84 -10.36
N SER A 367 -6.05 -7.70 -10.88
CA SER A 367 -6.45 -7.55 -12.28
C SER A 367 -5.65 -6.42 -12.93
N ARG A 368 -5.54 -6.44 -14.26
CA ARG A 368 -4.86 -5.35 -15.00
C ARG A 368 -5.52 -4.01 -14.68
N SER A 369 -4.70 -3.03 -14.31
CA SER A 369 -5.13 -1.66 -14.06
C SER A 369 -4.69 -0.72 -15.20
N GLY A 370 -5.21 0.51 -15.15
CA GLY A 370 -4.81 1.59 -16.04
C GLY A 370 -3.84 2.53 -15.34
N SER A 371 -3.85 3.80 -15.74
CA SER A 371 -3.05 4.86 -15.11
C SER A 371 -3.90 6.05 -14.66
N GLY A 372 -5.23 5.92 -14.72
CA GLY A 372 -6.17 6.94 -14.32
C GLY A 372 -6.12 7.16 -12.81
N ALA A 373 -5.82 8.40 -12.42
CA ALA A 373 -5.86 8.85 -11.03
C ALA A 373 -7.20 8.62 -10.37
N LEU A 374 -7.24 8.50 -9.04
CA LEU A 374 -8.46 8.67 -8.26
C LEU A 374 -9.22 9.94 -8.66
N GLY A 375 -10.54 9.82 -8.84
CA GLY A 375 -11.42 10.89 -9.31
C GLY A 375 -11.40 11.19 -10.81
N SER A 376 -10.48 10.60 -11.59
CA SER A 376 -10.49 10.71 -13.05
C SER A 376 -11.71 10.02 -13.66
N PRO A 377 -12.25 10.49 -14.79
CA PRO A 377 -13.36 9.83 -15.45
C PRO A 377 -12.95 8.44 -15.94
N CYS A 378 -13.85 7.48 -15.77
CA CYS A 378 -13.67 6.12 -16.28
C CYS A 378 -15.01 5.52 -16.72
N SER A 379 -14.91 4.52 -17.58
CA SER A 379 -15.99 3.65 -18.02
C SER A 379 -15.78 2.23 -17.50
N THR A 380 -14.55 1.86 -17.15
CA THR A 380 -14.20 0.55 -16.56
C THR A 380 -13.04 0.72 -15.59
N GLY A 381 -12.91 -0.19 -14.62
CA GLY A 381 -11.82 -0.15 -13.63
C GLY A 381 -10.42 -0.20 -14.24
N ARG A 382 -10.27 -0.78 -15.43
CA ARG A 382 -9.01 -0.90 -16.17
C ARG A 382 -8.44 0.41 -16.69
N GLN A 383 -9.20 1.50 -16.60
CA GLN A 383 -8.70 2.83 -16.92
C GLN A 383 -8.05 3.48 -15.69
N CYS A 384 -8.25 2.91 -14.51
CA CYS A 384 -7.85 3.45 -13.22
C CYS A 384 -6.65 2.70 -12.69
N ASP A 385 -5.73 3.42 -12.05
CA ASP A 385 -4.53 2.85 -11.43
C ASP A 385 -4.88 1.81 -10.36
N SER A 386 -5.92 2.09 -9.57
CA SER A 386 -6.51 1.17 -8.59
C SER A 386 -7.15 -0.08 -9.19
N GLY A 387 -7.40 -0.11 -10.50
CA GLY A 387 -8.21 -1.14 -11.16
C GLY A 387 -9.72 -1.00 -10.92
N LEU A 388 -10.19 0.11 -10.30
CA LEU A 388 -11.58 0.29 -9.88
C LEU A 388 -12.22 1.55 -10.47
N CYS A 389 -13.44 1.40 -10.98
CA CYS A 389 -14.25 2.48 -11.53
C CYS A 389 -15.61 2.45 -10.83
N ASP A 390 -15.96 3.54 -10.15
CA ASP A 390 -17.26 3.70 -9.50
C ASP A 390 -18.39 3.76 -10.54
N THR A 391 -19.62 3.44 -10.12
CA THR A 391 -20.81 3.45 -10.98
C THR A 391 -21.15 4.83 -11.51
N ALA A 392 -20.75 5.91 -10.83
CA ALA A 392 -20.86 7.27 -11.33
C ALA A 392 -19.73 7.66 -12.31
N GLY A 393 -18.86 6.72 -12.69
CA GLY A 393 -17.92 6.85 -13.81
C GLY A 393 -16.63 7.58 -13.44
N PHE A 394 -16.10 7.34 -12.25
CA PHE A 394 -14.80 7.87 -11.83
C PHE A 394 -13.94 6.81 -11.13
N CYS A 395 -12.62 6.95 -11.27
CA CYS A 395 -11.67 6.07 -10.64
C CYS A 395 -11.77 6.17 -9.13
N THR A 396 -11.91 5.02 -8.48
CA THR A 396 -12.13 4.89 -7.04
C THR A 396 -11.09 3.96 -6.42
N ARG A 397 -11.14 3.74 -5.12
CA ARG A 397 -10.31 2.81 -4.38
C ARG A 397 -11.13 2.02 -3.37
N LEU A 398 -10.55 0.90 -2.91
CA LEU A 398 -10.96 0.28 -1.66
C LEU A 398 -10.52 1.19 -0.51
N CYS A 399 -11.41 1.42 0.44
CA CYS A 399 -11.15 2.21 1.64
C CYS A 399 -11.65 1.50 2.90
N THR A 400 -11.94 0.20 2.82
CA THR A 400 -12.53 -0.57 3.92
C THR A 400 -11.69 -0.51 5.20
N ASP A 401 -10.37 -0.61 5.08
CA ASP A 401 -9.46 -0.68 6.23
C ASP A 401 -8.98 0.70 6.69
N ASP A 402 -8.86 1.66 5.77
CA ASP A 402 -8.27 2.97 6.05
C ASP A 402 -9.30 4.11 6.22
N ALA A 403 -10.50 3.96 5.65
CA ALA A 403 -11.55 4.98 5.52
C ALA A 403 -11.08 6.29 4.84
N LEU A 404 -9.97 6.26 4.09
CA LEU A 404 -9.36 7.44 3.48
C LEU A 404 -9.85 7.63 2.03
N CYS A 405 -10.45 8.79 1.77
CA CYS A 405 -10.92 9.19 0.44
C CYS A 405 -10.52 10.64 0.12
N PRO A 406 -10.29 10.97 -1.17
CA PRO A 406 -10.03 12.34 -1.59
C PRO A 406 -11.25 13.25 -1.36
N THR A 407 -11.04 14.56 -1.46
CA THR A 407 -12.10 15.56 -1.30
C THR A 407 -13.25 15.32 -2.27
N GLY A 408 -14.47 15.44 -1.73
CA GLY A 408 -15.69 15.19 -2.48
C GLY A 408 -16.00 13.71 -2.67
N MET A 409 -15.27 12.80 -2.00
CA MET A 409 -15.63 11.39 -1.87
C MET A 409 -15.78 10.98 -0.40
N ARG A 410 -16.57 9.93 -0.17
CA ARG A 410 -16.82 9.31 1.13
C ARG A 410 -16.58 7.81 1.03
N CYS A 411 -16.02 7.23 2.08
CA CYS A 411 -15.86 5.78 2.12
C CYS A 411 -17.22 5.13 2.43
N GLU A 412 -17.80 4.45 1.43
CA GLU A 412 -19.11 3.85 1.53
C GLU A 412 -19.07 2.34 1.36
N ARG A 413 -19.72 1.63 2.28
CA ARG A 413 -19.86 0.17 2.23
C ARG A 413 -20.77 -0.25 1.09
N VAL A 414 -20.40 -1.34 0.40
CA VAL A 414 -21.27 -1.97 -0.58
C VAL A 414 -22.35 -2.78 0.12
N ALA A 415 -23.61 -2.54 -0.27
CA ALA A 415 -24.74 -3.29 0.29
C ALA A 415 -24.55 -4.80 0.09
N GLY A 416 -24.66 -5.55 1.20
CA GLY A 416 -24.50 -7.01 1.21
C GLY A 416 -23.07 -7.50 1.43
N PHE A 417 -22.08 -6.60 1.49
CA PHE A 417 -20.67 -6.95 1.58
C PHE A 417 -19.92 -6.15 2.65
N THR A 418 -18.71 -6.57 2.99
CA THR A 418 -17.85 -5.90 3.98
C THR A 418 -17.03 -4.77 3.37
N GLU A 419 -16.81 -4.83 2.07
CA GLU A 419 -15.98 -3.94 1.28
C GLU A 419 -16.59 -2.55 1.17
N SER A 420 -15.73 -1.53 1.25
CA SER A 420 -16.09 -0.13 1.10
C SER A 420 -15.24 0.55 0.03
N PHE A 421 -15.86 1.46 -0.72
CA PHE A 421 -15.24 2.20 -1.82
C PHE A 421 -15.41 3.69 -1.64
N CYS A 422 -14.48 4.48 -2.16
CA CYS A 422 -14.65 5.92 -2.22
C CYS A 422 -15.72 6.29 -3.25
N ARG A 423 -16.83 6.88 -2.80
CA ARG A 423 -17.97 7.30 -3.63
C ARG A 423 -18.20 8.79 -3.54
N ARG A 424 -18.71 9.40 -4.61
CA ARG A 424 -19.00 10.85 -4.66
C ARG A 424 -20.40 11.17 -4.21
#